data_AF-A0A8R7U6C7-F1
#
_entry.id   AF-A0A8R7U6C7-F1
#
_cell.length_a   1.000
_cell.length_b   1.000
_cell.length_c   1.000
_cell.angle_alpha   90.00
_cell.angle_beta   90.00
_cell.angle_gamma   90.00
#
_symmetry.space_group_name_H-M   'P 1'
#
loop_
_entity.id
_entity.type
_entity.pdbx_description
1 polymer ?
#
loop_
_entity_poly.entity_id
_entity_poly.type
_entity_poly.pdbx_seq_one_letter_code
_entity_poly.pdbx_strand_id
1 'polypeptide(L)' 'LINVPFKICAKAYATRLTRVAQRVILKSQTAFLKGHNILEGPIALLEIVHKLKKKKQQGVLLKLDFKKAYNHVNWEFV' A
#
# COMPACT_ATOMS: atom_id res chain seq x y z
N LEU A 1 -2.95 -15.00 -19.68
CA LEU A 1 -1.48 -15.10 -19.55
C LEU A 1 -0.89 -14.00 -20.44
N ILE A 2 -0.22 -12.97 -19.88
CA ILE A 2 0.36 -11.88 -20.70
C ILE A 2 1.68 -12.36 -21.33
N ASN A 3 1.88 -12.01 -22.61
CA ASN A 3 3.12 -12.27 -23.35
C ASN A 3 4.34 -11.61 -22.66
N VAL A 4 5.47 -12.31 -22.63
CA VAL A 4 6.74 -11.85 -22.02
C VAL A 4 7.14 -10.42 -22.42
N PRO A 5 7.11 -9.99 -23.70
CA PRO A 5 7.46 -8.62 -24.06
C PRO A 5 6.60 -7.56 -23.36
N PHE A 6 5.30 -7.80 -23.22
CA PHE A 6 4.40 -6.88 -22.51
C PHE A 6 4.71 -6.80 -21.02
N LYS A 7 5.15 -7.90 -20.39
CA LYS A 7 5.61 -7.86 -18.99
C LYS A 7 6.85 -6.98 -18.82
N ILE A 8 7.78 -7.02 -19.78
CA ILE A 8 8.99 -6.18 -19.77
C ILE A 8 8.60 -4.71 -19.88
N CYS A 9 7.75 -4.36 -20.85
CA CYS A 9 7.24 -2.99 -21.00
C CYS A 9 6.54 -2.52 -19.72
N ALA A 10 5.60 -3.31 -19.17
CA ALA A 10 4.90 -2.98 -17.93
C ALA A 10 5.87 -2.77 -16.75
N LYS A 11 6.92 -3.60 -16.63
CA LYS A 11 7.94 -3.45 -15.58
C LYS A 11 8.77 -2.17 -15.76
N ALA A 12 9.09 -1.79 -17.00
CA ALA A 12 9.79 -0.55 -17.30
C ALA A 12 8.96 0.67 -16.90
N TYR A 13 7.66 0.70 -17.26
CA TYR A 13 6.74 1.75 -16.83
C TYR A 13 6.61 1.84 -15.30
N ALA A 14 6.37 0.69 -14.63
CA ALA A 14 6.25 0.65 -13.18
C ALA A 14 7.49 1.18 -12.45
N THR A 15 8.69 0.85 -12.96
CA THR A 15 9.96 1.31 -12.38
C THR A 15 10.13 2.84 -12.51
N ARG A 16 9.70 3.43 -13.62
CA ARG A 16 9.70 4.89 -13.80
C ARG A 16 8.69 5.57 -12.87
N LEU A 17 7.46 5.03 -12.81
CA LEU A 17 6.39 5.56 -11.96
C LEU A 17 6.72 5.48 -10.47
N THR A 18 7.46 4.45 -10.03
CA THR A 18 7.84 4.28 -8.62
C THR A 18 8.55 5.52 -8.05
N ARG A 19 9.37 6.20 -8.85
CA ARG A 19 10.09 7.41 -8.40
C ARG A 19 9.16 8.58 -8.09
N VAL A 20 8.07 8.71 -8.85
CA VAL A 20 7.05 9.75 -8.64
C VAL A 20 6.10 9.33 -7.53
N ALA A 21 5.70 8.05 -7.52
CA ALA A 21 4.84 7.48 -6.50
C ALA A 21 5.43 7.68 -5.09
N GLN A 22 6.74 7.50 -4.91
CA GLN A 22 7.43 7.77 -3.64
C GLN A 22 7.33 9.23 -3.15
N ARG A 23 7.07 10.19 -4.04
CA ARG A 23 6.90 11.61 -3.67
C ARG A 23 5.45 11.96 -3.33
N VAL A 24 4.49 11.25 -3.95
CA VAL A 24 3.06 11.56 -3.84
C VAL A 24 2.37 10.71 -2.76
N ILE A 25 2.85 9.48 -2.54
CA ILE A 25 2.26 8.54 -1.58
C ILE A 25 2.61 8.95 -0.14
N LEU A 26 1.63 8.84 0.75
CA LEU A 26 1.79 9.13 2.17
C LEU A 26 2.76 8.14 2.83
N LYS A 27 3.60 8.63 3.75
CA LYS A 27 4.62 7.82 4.46
C LYS A 27 4.06 6.62 5.24
N SER A 28 2.77 6.64 5.60
CA SER A 28 2.12 5.53 6.31
C SER A 28 1.71 4.37 5.39
N GLN A 29 1.75 4.54 4.06
CA GLN A 29 1.46 3.47 3.11
C GLN A 29 2.73 2.64 2.90
N THR A 30 2.72 1.39 3.37
CA THR A 30 3.90 0.51 3.36
C THR A 30 3.78 -0.62 2.32
N ALA A 31 2.57 -0.94 1.86
CA ALA A 31 2.35 -2.01 0.88
C ALA A 31 2.72 -1.59 -0.55
N PHE A 32 3.29 -2.52 -1.32
CA PHE A 32 3.63 -2.38 -2.74
C PHE A 32 4.66 -1.28 -3.09
N LEU A 33 5.37 -0.73 -2.10
CA LEU A 33 6.46 0.22 -2.32
C LEU A 33 7.82 -0.47 -2.28
N LYS A 34 8.71 -0.04 -3.17
CA LYS A 34 10.10 -0.52 -3.17
C LYS A 34 10.80 -0.06 -1.89
N GLY A 35 11.40 -1.01 -1.16
CA GLY A 35 12.16 -0.75 0.06
C GLY A 35 11.34 -0.85 1.36
N HIS A 36 10.04 -1.09 1.27
CA HIS A 36 9.17 -1.34 2.42
C HIS A 36 8.88 -2.81 2.59
N ASN A 37 8.82 -3.26 3.85
CA ASN A 37 8.43 -4.62 4.20
C ASN A 37 6.94 -4.69 4.56
N ILE A 38 6.26 -5.76 4.14
CA ILE A 38 4.87 -6.05 4.51
C ILE A 38 4.65 -6.06 6.03
N LEU A 39 5.70 -6.36 6.81
CA LEU A 39 5.68 -6.38 8.27
C LEU A 39 5.64 -4.99 8.93
N GLU A 40 6.03 -3.92 8.22
CA GLU A 40 6.03 -2.57 8.78
C GLU A 40 4.62 -2.12 9.21
N GLY A 41 3.59 -2.49 8.45
CA GLY A 41 2.19 -2.17 8.78
C GLY A 41 1.73 -2.82 10.09
N PRO A 42 1.81 -4.15 10.23
CA PRO A 42 1.48 -4.85 11.47
C PRO A 42 2.29 -4.39 12.69
N ILE A 43 3.57 -4.09 12.52
CA ILE A 43 4.42 -3.57 13.62
C ILE A 43 3.92 -2.20 14.07
N ALA A 44 3.68 -1.27 13.15
CA ALA A 44 3.13 0.05 13.49
C ALA A 44 1.77 -0.05 14.21
N LEU A 45 0.90 -0.97 13.77
CA LEU A 45 -0.37 -1.24 14.45
C LEU A 45 -0.16 -1.75 15.88
N LEU A 46 0.75 -2.70 16.07
CA LEU A 46 1.08 -3.25 17.39
C LEU A 46 1.59 -2.17 18.34
N GLU A 47 2.45 -1.27 17.86
CA GLU A 47 2.94 -0.12 18.64
C GLU A 47 1.81 0.82 19.06
N ILE A 48 0.87 1.13 18.16
CA ILE A 48 -0.29 1.97 18.46
C ILE A 48 -1.16 1.32 19.54
N VAL A 49 -1.48 0.04 19.39
CA VAL A 49 -2.29 -0.71 20.37
C VAL A 49 -1.59 -0.78 21.73
N HIS A 50 -0.29 -1.06 21.74
CA HIS A 50 0.51 -1.08 22.96
C HIS A 50 0.50 0.29 23.67
N LYS A 51 0.64 1.39 22.92
CA LYS A 51 0.61 2.75 23.45
C LYS A 51 -0.76 3.13 24.02
N LEU A 52 -1.84 2.76 23.36
CA LEU A 52 -3.21 2.96 23.85
C LEU A 52 -3.43 2.22 25.17
N LYS A 53 -3.00 0.95 25.25
CA LYS A 53 -3.07 0.14 26.47
C LYS A 53 -2.29 0.77 27.62
N LYS A 54 -1.05 1.23 27.36
CA LYS A 54 -0.20 1.89 28.37
C LYS A 54 -0.82 3.18 28.90
N LYS A 55 -1.52 3.93 28.04
CA LYS A 55 -2.19 5.20 28.41
C LYS A 55 -3.61 5.01 28.94
N LYS A 56 -4.12 3.78 29.01
CA LYS A 56 -5.53 3.48 29.36
C LYS A 56 -6.54 4.27 28.51
N GLN A 57 -6.19 4.52 27.25
CA GLN A 57 -7.03 5.24 26.29
C GLN A 57 -7.82 4.24 25.44
N GLN A 58 -9.10 4.54 25.22
CA GLN A 58 -9.93 3.79 24.28
C GLN A 58 -9.58 4.21 22.84
N GLY A 59 -9.73 3.28 21.90
CA GLY A 59 -9.51 3.52 20.48
C GLY A 59 -10.30 2.52 19.64
N VAL A 60 -10.56 2.89 18.39
CA VAL A 60 -11.27 2.06 17.42
C VAL A 60 -10.32 1.73 16.29
N LEU A 61 -10.25 0.44 15.92
CA LEU A 61 -9.51 -0.02 14.75
C LEU A 61 -10.47 -0.22 13.58
N LEU A 62 -10.33 0.60 12.54
CA LEU A 62 -11.06 0.44 11.30
C LEU A 62 -10.21 -0.33 10.29
N LYS A 63 -10.65 -1.53 9.93
CA LYS A 63 -10.04 -2.32 8.85
C LYS A 63 -10.90 -2.19 7.59
N LEU A 64 -10.33 -1.56 6.57
CA LEU A 64 -10.97 -1.42 5.25
C LEU A 64 -10.29 -2.36 4.25
N ASP A 65 -11.08 -3.01 3.41
CA ASP A 65 -10.60 -3.86 2.33
C ASP A 65 -11.48 -3.65 1.08
N PHE A 66 -10.88 -3.72 -0.10
CA PHE A 66 -11.57 -3.53 -1.37
C PHE A 66 -11.85 -4.88 -2.04
N LYS A 67 -13.14 -5.18 -2.27
CA LYS A 67 -13.53 -6.38 -3.00
C LYS A 67 -13.09 -6.28 -4.47
N LYS A 68 -12.18 -7.17 -4.90
CA LYS A 68 -11.66 -7.23 -6.28
C LYS A 68 -11.26 -5.83 -6.79
N ALA A 69 -10.36 -5.15 -6.08
CA ALA A 69 -10.00 -3.74 -6.32
C ALA A 69 -9.73 -3.42 -7.81
N TYR A 70 -8.97 -4.28 -8.50
CA TYR A 70 -8.63 -4.09 -9.92
C TYR A 70 -9.82 -4.15 -10.89
N ASN A 71 -10.93 -4.79 -10.50
CA ASN A 71 -12.12 -4.90 -11.35
C ASN A 71 -13.05 -3.69 -11.24
N HIS A 72 -12.93 -2.91 -10.17
CA HIS A 72 -13.80 -1.77 -9.88
C HIS A 72 -13.09 -0.43 -10.08
N VAL A 73 -11.94 -0.42 -10.75
CA VAL A 73 -11.24 0.81 -11.12
C VAL A 73 -12.02 1.50 -12.25
N ASN A 74 -12.32 2.79 -12.07
CA ASN A 74 -12.85 3.61 -13.15
C ASN A 74 -11.71 4.01 -14.10
N TRP A 75 -11.72 3.47 -15.32
CA TRP A 75 -10.69 3.73 -16.33
C TRP A 75 -10.78 5.10 -17.00
N GLU A 76 -11.91 5.80 -16.93
CA GLU A 76 -12.00 7.18 -17.44
C GLU A 76 -11.30 8.18 -16.51
N PHE A 77 -11.17 7.83 -15.24
CA PHE A 77 -10.46 8.64 -14.24
C PHE A 77 -8.94 8.42 -14.26
N VAL A 78 -8.49 7.22 -14.63
CA VAL A 78 -7.07 6.78 -14.60
C VAL A 78 -6.38 7.08 -15.91
#